data_AF-A0A9D1TRI9-F1
#
_entry.id   AF-A0A9D1TRI9-F1
#
_cell.length_a   1.000
_cell.length_b   1.000
_cell.length_c   1.000
_cell.angle_alpha   90.00
_cell.angle_beta   90.00
_cell.angle_gamma   90.00
#
_symmetry.space_group_name_H-M   'P 1'
#
loop_
_entity.id
_entity.type
_entity.pdbx_description
1 polymer ?
#
loop_
_entity_poly.entity_id
_entity_poly.type
_entity_poly.pdbx_seq_one_letter_code
_entity_poly.pdbx_strand_id
1 'polypeptide(L)'
;MDVSANKTTGMIIAEERKKRGYTQESLAEAMGVSRQAVSRWESDSAYPETEKLIKLARLLDLDLNRLLLGSEPPEDDTRSDDIDTAPERREYGYRGFVLPRYEYVSRTKLFGLPLVHINIGHGVYRAKGVIAIGTIATGLISIGIFSLGLISIGVLCAGLLALGVLSGGFFSIGAISFGIIAMGAVAIGLMSFGALSVGIFAFGGLSIGGYLAVGEHAYGGIVVAMTHGHGSIATFISTSASTIAYDRDALMSAIDANIPKFWIWFISIAKALL
;
A
#
# COMPACT_ATOMS: atom_id res chain seq x y z
N MET A 1 -32.96 10.75 34.72
CA MET A 1 -33.39 9.87 33.62
C MET A 1 -34.45 10.62 32.87
N ASP A 2 -34.12 11.16 31.70
CA ASP A 2 -35.13 11.61 30.76
C ASP A 2 -34.80 10.91 29.44
N VAL A 3 -35.55 9.85 29.16
CA VAL A 3 -35.52 9.16 27.88
C VAL A 3 -36.22 10.11 26.93
N SER A 4 -35.47 10.92 26.18
CA SER A 4 -36.04 11.73 25.10
C SER A 4 -36.84 10.79 24.20
N ALA A 5 -38.17 10.88 24.29
CA ALA A 5 -39.08 10.01 23.55
C ALA A 5 -38.77 10.16 22.05
N ASN A 6 -38.16 9.13 21.47
CA ASN A 6 -37.79 9.14 20.07
C ASN A 6 -39.07 9.27 19.25
N LYS A 7 -39.22 10.37 18.49
CA LYS A 7 -40.43 10.59 17.68
C LYS A 7 -40.50 9.52 16.60
N THR A 8 -41.69 8.94 16.40
CA THR A 8 -41.90 7.95 15.35
C THR A 8 -41.83 8.60 13.97
N THR A 9 -41.52 7.80 12.94
CA THR A 9 -41.51 8.24 11.55
C THR A 9 -42.86 8.88 11.16
N GLY A 10 -43.99 8.32 11.59
CA GLY A 10 -45.32 8.89 11.33
C GLY A 10 -45.51 10.27 11.95
N MET A 11 -45.07 10.46 13.20
CA MET A 11 -45.13 11.77 13.86
C MET A 11 -44.28 12.82 13.15
N ILE A 12 -43.08 12.44 12.68
CA ILE A 12 -42.17 13.35 11.96
C ILE A 12 -42.76 13.75 10.61
N ILE A 13 -43.34 12.80 9.86
CA ILE A 13 -44.03 13.11 8.60
C ILE A 13 -45.19 14.08 8.84
N ALA A 14 -46.02 13.82 9.85
CA ALA A 14 -47.18 14.65 10.16
C ALA A 14 -46.77 16.08 10.59
N GLU A 15 -45.72 16.20 11.39
CA GLU A 15 -45.20 17.48 11.88
C GLU A 15 -44.63 18.32 10.75
N GLU A 16 -43.74 17.74 9.94
CA GLU A 16 -43.04 18.45 8.87
C GLU A 16 -43.98 18.80 7.70
N ARG A 17 -44.96 17.93 7.41
CA ARG A 17 -46.05 18.24 6.48
C ARG A 17 -46.81 19.49 6.93
N LYS A 18 -47.20 19.56 8.21
CA LYS A 18 -47.97 20.70 8.76
C LYS A 18 -47.15 21.98 8.79
N LYS A 19 -45.87 21.93 9.17
CA LYS A 19 -44.96 23.09 9.15
C LYS A 19 -44.87 23.73 7.77
N ARG A 20 -44.95 22.91 6.71
CA ARG A 20 -44.86 23.34 5.31
C ARG A 20 -46.22 23.62 4.67
N GLY A 21 -47.31 23.58 5.44
CA GLY A 21 -48.66 23.92 4.97
C GLY A 21 -49.33 22.87 4.08
N TYR A 22 -48.76 21.65 3.97
CA TYR A 22 -49.36 20.60 3.17
C TYR A 22 -50.57 19.98 3.89
N THR A 23 -51.68 19.74 3.19
CA THR A 23 -52.75 18.81 3.60
C THR A 23 -52.35 17.36 3.29
N GLN A 24 -52.99 16.36 3.92
CA GLN A 24 -52.71 14.95 3.61
C GLN A 24 -52.96 14.63 2.13
N GLU A 25 -53.99 15.25 1.54
CA GLU A 25 -54.33 15.17 0.12
C GLU A 25 -53.22 15.74 -0.76
N SER A 26 -52.75 16.95 -0.47
CA SER A 26 -51.69 17.60 -1.25
C SER A 26 -50.34 16.86 -1.16
N LEU A 27 -50.02 16.31 0.02
CA LEU A 27 -48.83 15.47 0.18
C LEU A 27 -48.98 14.17 -0.62
N ALA A 28 -50.16 13.54 -0.60
CA ALA A 28 -50.42 12.32 -1.34
C ALA A 28 -50.29 12.53 -2.86
N GLU A 29 -50.80 13.65 -3.37
CA GLU A 29 -50.66 14.06 -4.76
C GLU A 29 -49.18 14.27 -5.15
N ALA A 30 -48.44 15.05 -4.36
CA ALA A 30 -46.99 15.26 -4.58
C ALA A 30 -46.18 13.95 -4.54
N MET A 31 -46.60 13.01 -3.69
CA MET A 31 -45.96 11.70 -3.53
C MET A 31 -46.40 10.66 -4.56
N GLY A 32 -47.46 10.92 -5.33
CA GLY A 32 -48.07 9.98 -6.27
C GLY A 32 -48.60 8.73 -5.55
N VAL A 33 -49.29 8.92 -4.43
CA VAL A 33 -49.90 7.86 -3.61
C VAL A 33 -51.32 8.25 -3.21
N SER A 34 -52.09 7.31 -2.65
CA SER A 34 -53.42 7.64 -2.13
C SER A 34 -53.34 8.41 -0.80
N ARG A 35 -54.32 9.29 -0.55
CA ARG A 35 -54.45 9.97 0.77
C ARG A 35 -54.47 8.97 1.94
N GLN A 36 -55.08 7.80 1.72
CA GLN A 36 -55.13 6.72 2.72
C GLN A 36 -53.74 6.19 3.08
N ALA A 37 -52.80 6.12 2.12
CA ALA A 37 -51.42 5.72 2.39
C ALA A 37 -50.72 6.73 3.31
N VAL A 38 -50.83 8.04 3.03
CA VAL A 38 -50.27 9.10 3.88
C VAL A 38 -50.87 9.07 5.29
N SER A 39 -52.19 8.91 5.41
CA SER A 39 -52.87 8.78 6.71
C SER A 39 -52.34 7.59 7.52
N ARG A 40 -52.13 6.44 6.86
CA ARG A 40 -51.57 5.24 7.50
C ARG A 40 -50.12 5.41 7.93
N TRP A 41 -49.33 6.15 7.16
CA TRP A 41 -47.94 6.50 7.53
C TRP A 41 -47.91 7.42 8.74
N GLU A 42 -48.73 8.47 8.75
CA GLU A 42 -48.82 9.42 9.88
C GLU A 42 -49.32 8.78 11.18
N SER A 43 -50.08 7.69 11.07
CA SER A 43 -50.60 6.95 12.22
C SER A 43 -49.74 5.73 12.60
N ASP A 44 -48.54 5.59 12.03
CA ASP A 44 -47.61 4.45 12.21
C ASP A 44 -48.24 3.07 11.93
N SER A 45 -49.36 3.02 11.20
CA SER A 45 -50.08 1.77 10.88
C SER A 45 -49.55 1.08 9.63
N ALA A 46 -48.79 1.80 8.81
CA ALA A 46 -48.04 1.27 7.69
C ALA A 46 -46.75 2.07 7.52
N TYR A 47 -45.70 1.43 7.01
CA TYR A 47 -44.42 2.08 6.76
C TYR A 47 -44.30 2.46 5.27
N PRO A 48 -43.78 3.66 4.92
CA PRO A 48 -43.51 4.00 3.52
C PRO A 48 -42.40 3.10 2.96
N GLU A 49 -42.52 2.69 1.70
CA GLU A 49 -41.45 1.97 0.99
C GLU A 49 -40.20 2.83 0.80
N THR A 50 -39.04 2.21 0.59
CA THR A 50 -37.73 2.88 0.47
C THR A 50 -37.74 4.04 -0.53
N GLU A 51 -38.34 3.84 -1.71
CA GLU A 51 -38.43 4.89 -2.72
C GLU A 51 -39.28 6.09 -2.27
N LYS A 52 -40.36 5.81 -1.51
CA LYS A 52 -41.24 6.84 -0.95
C LYS A 52 -40.57 7.56 0.23
N LEU A 53 -39.74 6.89 1.03
CA LEU A 53 -38.94 7.51 2.09
C LEU A 53 -37.94 8.53 1.52
N ILE A 54 -37.23 8.16 0.46
CA ILE A 54 -36.28 9.07 -0.21
C ILE A 54 -37.01 10.28 -0.80
N LYS A 55 -38.18 10.06 -1.41
CA LYS A 55 -38.99 11.14 -1.96
C LYS A 55 -39.58 12.04 -0.87
N LEU A 56 -40.01 11.49 0.26
CA LEU A 56 -40.45 12.25 1.45
C LEU A 56 -39.32 13.10 2.01
N ALA A 57 -38.12 12.52 2.18
CA ALA A 57 -36.94 13.24 2.65
C ALA A 57 -36.61 14.45 1.76
N ARG A 58 -36.69 14.29 0.43
CA ARG A 58 -36.48 15.42 -0.50
C ARG A 58 -37.61 16.45 -0.48
N LEU A 59 -38.86 16.02 -0.45
CA LEU A 59 -40.03 16.92 -0.51
C LEU A 59 -40.19 17.72 0.78
N LEU A 60 -39.93 17.07 1.92
CA LEU A 60 -39.97 17.68 3.25
C LEU A 60 -38.61 18.22 3.68
N ASP A 61 -37.60 18.20 2.81
CA ASP A 61 -36.21 18.65 3.06
C ASP A 61 -35.70 18.20 4.46
N LEU A 62 -35.80 16.90 4.68
CA LEU A 62 -35.36 16.21 5.89
C LEU A 62 -34.19 15.31 5.55
N ASP A 63 -33.25 15.20 6.48
CA ASP A 63 -32.26 14.12 6.45
C ASP A 63 -32.96 12.77 6.66
N LEU A 64 -32.57 11.76 5.88
CA LEU A 64 -33.18 10.43 5.95
C LEU A 64 -32.98 9.81 7.34
N ASN A 65 -31.87 10.09 8.03
CA ASN A 65 -31.67 9.60 9.39
C ASN A 65 -32.69 10.17 10.35
N ARG A 66 -33.09 11.43 10.18
CA ARG A 66 -34.15 12.04 10.99
C ARG A 66 -35.49 11.33 10.79
N LEU A 67 -35.82 10.96 9.55
CA LEU A 67 -37.05 10.25 9.22
C LEU A 67 -37.08 8.81 9.78
N LEU A 68 -35.93 8.12 9.80
CA LEU A 68 -35.81 6.71 10.19
C LEU A 68 -35.52 6.49 11.68
N LEU A 69 -34.65 7.33 12.27
CA LEU A 69 -34.08 7.12 13.60
C LEU A 69 -34.67 8.06 14.65
N GLY A 70 -35.44 9.09 14.25
CA GLY A 70 -36.12 10.01 15.17
C GLY A 70 -35.22 11.02 15.88
N SER A 71 -33.91 10.95 15.66
CA SER A 71 -32.91 11.86 16.22
C SER A 71 -32.31 12.78 15.15
N GLU A 72 -32.03 14.02 15.53
CA GLU A 72 -31.12 14.87 14.75
C GLU A 72 -29.69 14.30 14.87
N PRO A 73 -28.89 14.32 13.78
CA PRO A 73 -27.48 13.98 13.89
C PRO A 73 -26.83 14.89 14.94
N PRO A 74 -25.87 14.38 15.73
CA PRO A 74 -25.22 15.19 16.75
C PRO A 74 -24.66 16.46 16.12
N GLU A 75 -25.05 17.61 16.67
CA GLU A 75 -24.48 18.90 16.29
C GLU A 75 -22.98 18.85 16.55
N ASP A 76 -22.18 19.03 15.49
CA ASP A 76 -20.73 19.10 15.56
C ASP A 76 -20.37 20.41 16.26
N ASP A 77 -19.85 20.32 17.48
CA ASP A 77 -19.56 21.45 18.37
C ASP A 77 -18.37 22.25 17.82
N THR A 78 -18.64 23.10 16.84
CA THR A 78 -17.73 24.15 16.37
C THR A 78 -17.53 25.17 17.48
N ARG A 79 -16.40 25.10 18.16
CA ARG A 79 -15.77 26.28 18.78
C ARG A 79 -14.57 26.72 17.95
N SER A 80 -14.74 27.92 17.38
CA SER A 80 -13.76 28.81 16.78
C SER A 80 -12.60 29.11 17.76
N ASP A 81 -11.37 29.44 17.32
CA ASP A 81 -11.03 30.74 16.74
C ASP A 81 -9.77 30.72 15.85
N ASP A 82 -9.69 31.75 14.99
CA ASP A 82 -8.54 32.32 14.25
C ASP A 82 -8.22 31.89 12.79
N ILE A 83 -9.00 32.49 11.87
CA ILE A 83 -8.65 33.34 10.69
C ILE A 83 -7.70 32.81 9.57
N ASP A 84 -8.35 32.48 8.44
CA ASP A 84 -8.14 32.91 7.02
C ASP A 84 -6.97 32.36 6.15
N THR A 85 -7.26 31.40 5.26
CA THR A 85 -7.39 31.63 3.79
C THR A 85 -7.96 30.39 3.04
N ALA A 86 -9.19 30.53 2.51
CA ALA A 86 -9.84 29.88 1.33
C ALA A 86 -9.91 28.33 1.15
N PRO A 87 -10.99 27.78 0.52
CA PRO A 87 -11.84 26.77 1.15
C PRO A 87 -11.59 25.31 0.72
N GLU A 88 -11.89 24.40 1.65
CA GLU A 88 -12.03 22.96 1.43
C GLU A 88 -13.05 22.64 0.32
N ARG A 89 -12.63 21.91 -0.72
CA ARG A 89 -13.56 21.01 -1.42
C ARG A 89 -13.84 19.84 -0.50
N ARG A 90 -14.96 19.88 0.22
CA ARG A 90 -15.49 18.72 0.95
C ARG A 90 -16.02 17.71 -0.06
N GLU A 91 -15.14 16.81 -0.48
CA GLU A 91 -15.49 15.62 -1.24
C GLU A 91 -16.17 14.62 -0.29
N TYR A 92 -17.47 14.42 -0.46
CA TYR A 92 -18.22 13.36 0.21
C TYR A 92 -17.81 12.01 -0.39
N GLY A 93 -16.70 11.46 0.08
CA GLY A 93 -16.19 10.13 -0.30
C GLY A 93 -16.69 9.04 0.66
N TYR A 94 -17.13 7.92 0.09
CA TYR A 94 -17.54 6.68 0.76
C TYR A 94 -16.78 6.39 2.08
N ARG A 95 -17.53 6.08 3.16
CA ARG A 95 -16.99 5.50 4.42
C ARG A 95 -16.44 4.09 4.17
N GLY A 96 -15.26 4.02 3.55
CA GLY A 96 -14.32 2.92 3.75
C GLY A 96 -13.72 2.99 5.15
N PHE A 97 -12.96 1.98 5.55
CA PHE A 97 -12.25 1.91 6.83
C PHE A 97 -11.26 3.09 6.96
N VAL A 98 -11.70 4.23 7.52
CA VAL A 98 -10.87 5.44 7.67
C VAL A 98 -9.97 5.26 8.89
N LEU A 99 -8.67 5.03 8.66
CA LEU A 99 -7.69 5.12 9.74
C LEU A 99 -7.53 6.59 10.16
N PRO A 100 -7.82 6.95 11.44
CA PRO A 100 -7.59 8.30 11.92
C PRO A 100 -6.09 8.63 11.84
N ARG A 101 -5.77 9.89 11.55
CA ARG A 101 -4.38 10.35 11.52
C ARG A 101 -3.76 10.19 12.91
N TYR A 102 -2.62 9.52 12.97
CA TYR A 102 -1.80 9.35 14.15
C TYR A 102 -0.40 9.90 13.88
N GLU A 103 -0.02 10.92 14.65
CA GLU A 103 1.32 11.50 14.61
C GLU A 103 1.96 11.41 16.00
N TYR A 104 3.14 10.80 16.05
CA TYR A 104 3.95 10.70 17.25
C TYR A 104 5.38 11.13 16.93
N VAL A 105 5.90 12.06 17.74
CA VAL A 105 7.27 12.56 17.65
C VAL A 105 7.93 12.40 19.01
N SER A 106 9.05 11.69 19.05
CA SER A 106 9.82 11.50 20.28
C SER A 106 10.43 12.81 20.77
N ARG A 107 10.47 13.00 22.09
CA ARG A 107 11.14 14.16 22.72
C ARG A 107 12.66 14.12 22.58
N THR A 108 13.24 12.92 22.60
CA THR A 108 14.68 12.72 22.41
C THR A 108 15.05 12.99 20.96
N LYS A 109 16.03 13.86 20.75
CA LYS A 109 16.58 14.16 19.43
C LYS A 109 18.03 13.67 19.35
N LEU A 110 18.38 13.06 18.22
CA LEU A 110 19.74 12.65 17.88
C LEU A 110 20.13 13.35 16.58
N PHE A 111 21.28 14.05 16.56
CA PHE A 111 21.70 14.86 15.40
C PHE A 111 20.65 15.87 14.90
N GLY A 112 19.84 16.41 15.81
CA GLY A 112 18.75 17.35 15.47
C GLY A 112 17.48 16.70 14.89
N LEU A 113 17.48 15.39 14.66
CA LEU A 113 16.32 14.60 14.23
C LEU A 113 15.65 13.92 15.43
N PRO A 114 14.31 13.77 15.46
CA PRO A 114 13.66 12.98 16.50
C PRO A 114 14.12 11.51 16.42
N LEU A 115 14.31 10.87 17.57
CA LEU A 115 14.64 9.45 17.64
C LEU A 115 13.59 8.59 16.94
N VAL A 116 12.31 8.87 17.18
CA VAL A 116 11.17 8.17 16.57
C VAL A 116 10.18 9.19 16.04
N HIS A 117 9.76 9.01 14.79
CA HIS A 117 8.69 9.77 14.17
C HIS A 117 7.74 8.79 13.46
N ILE A 118 6.51 8.70 13.95
CA ILE A 118 5.43 7.91 13.36
C ILE A 118 4.40 8.89 12.82
N ASN A 119 4.07 8.81 11.54
CA ASN A 119 3.06 9.65 10.91
C ASN A 119 2.23 8.83 9.93
N ILE A 120 1.10 8.32 10.41
CA ILE A 120 0.23 7.36 9.71
C ILE A 120 -1.17 7.96 9.60
N GLY A 121 -1.83 7.78 8.45
CA GLY A 121 -3.21 8.18 8.26
C GLY A 121 -3.65 7.94 6.82
N HIS A 122 -4.93 8.21 6.54
CA HIS A 122 -5.42 8.23 5.17
C HIS A 122 -4.86 9.46 4.44
N GLY A 123 -3.86 9.26 3.57
CA GLY A 123 -3.15 10.33 2.85
C GLY A 123 -1.63 10.14 2.77
N VAL A 124 -0.96 11.15 2.22
CA VAL A 124 0.50 11.16 2.06
C VAL A 124 1.14 11.90 3.23
N TYR A 125 1.58 11.15 4.24
CA TYR A 125 2.23 11.70 5.43
C TYR A 125 3.73 11.46 5.44
N ARG A 126 4.46 12.45 5.94
CA ARG A 126 5.93 12.44 5.98
C ARG A 126 6.41 12.19 7.40
N ALA A 127 7.20 11.14 7.57
CA ALA A 127 7.92 10.83 8.81
C ALA A 127 9.43 11.04 8.60
N LYS A 128 10.05 11.80 9.49
CA LYS A 128 11.49 12.09 9.50
C LYS A 128 12.05 11.87 10.90
N GLY A 129 13.03 10.98 11.04
CA GLY A 129 13.65 10.66 12.32
C GLY A 129 14.76 9.63 12.19
N VAL A 130 15.38 9.21 13.29
CA VAL A 130 16.30 8.05 13.28
C VAL A 130 15.50 6.79 12.93
N ILE A 131 14.34 6.62 13.57
CA ILE A 131 13.32 5.63 13.23
C ILE A 131 12.12 6.37 12.67
N ALA A 132 11.80 6.14 11.40
CA ALA A 132 10.70 6.81 10.69
C ALA A 132 9.67 5.78 10.19
N ILE A 133 8.40 5.98 10.55
CA ILE A 133 7.28 5.13 10.11
C ILE A 133 6.18 6.01 9.51
N GLY A 134 5.84 5.82 8.24
CA GLY A 134 4.78 6.59 7.58
C GLY A 134 4.67 6.31 6.08
N THR A 135 3.77 7.01 5.38
CA THR A 135 3.61 6.83 3.92
C THR A 135 4.90 7.18 3.17
N ILE A 136 5.53 8.30 3.55
CA ILE A 136 6.86 8.72 3.12
C ILE A 136 7.76 8.75 4.37
N ALA A 137 8.65 7.77 4.51
CA ALA A 137 9.55 7.64 5.65
C ALA A 137 11.00 7.91 5.25
N THR A 138 11.66 8.85 5.94
CA THR A 138 13.09 9.13 5.74
C THR A 138 13.83 9.07 7.08
N GLY A 139 14.82 8.19 7.21
CA GLY A 139 15.53 8.01 8.47
C GLY A 139 16.71 7.05 8.41
N LEU A 140 17.30 6.69 9.55
CA LEU A 140 18.30 5.62 9.61
C LEU A 140 17.61 4.27 9.41
N ILE A 141 16.50 4.05 10.11
CA ILE A 141 15.57 2.94 9.96
C ILE A 141 14.26 3.54 9.46
N SER A 142 13.79 3.09 8.31
CA SER A 142 12.64 3.67 7.61
C SER A 142 11.65 2.59 7.17
N ILE A 143 10.37 2.76 7.53
CA ILE A 143 9.27 1.86 7.18
C ILE A 143 8.16 2.67 6.53
N GLY A 144 7.84 2.39 5.27
CA GLY A 144 6.81 3.15 4.57
C GLY A 144 6.46 2.62 3.19
N ILE A 145 5.56 3.31 2.48
CA ILE A 145 5.32 3.02 1.06
C ILE A 145 6.52 3.50 0.26
N PHE A 146 6.91 4.76 0.48
CA PHE A 146 8.15 5.36 0.00
C PHE A 146 9.11 5.47 1.17
N SER A 147 10.25 4.82 1.07
CA SER A 147 11.16 4.68 2.21
C SER A 147 12.60 4.98 1.79
N LEU A 148 13.29 5.84 2.54
CA LEU A 148 14.69 6.19 2.29
C LEU A 148 15.47 6.13 3.61
N GLY A 149 16.48 5.27 3.67
CA GLY A 149 17.30 5.17 4.88
C GLY A 149 18.49 4.23 4.77
N LEU A 150 19.20 4.00 5.88
CA LEU A 150 20.25 3.00 5.90
C LEU A 150 19.64 1.59 5.90
N ILE A 151 18.64 1.37 6.74
CA ILE A 151 17.74 0.21 6.71
C ILE A 151 16.38 0.69 6.25
N SER A 152 15.89 0.17 5.13
CA SER A 152 14.67 0.65 4.50
C SER A 152 13.75 -0.50 4.12
N ILE A 153 12.51 -0.43 4.61
CA ILE A 153 11.43 -1.38 4.30
C ILE A 153 10.30 -0.61 3.64
N GLY A 154 9.85 -1.06 2.46
CA GLY A 154 8.72 -0.43 1.80
C GLY A 154 8.32 -1.00 0.45
N VAL A 155 7.36 -0.35 -0.22
CA VAL A 155 7.00 -0.74 -1.60
C VAL A 155 8.06 -0.24 -2.56
N LEU A 156 8.39 1.06 -2.46
CA LEU A 156 9.45 1.74 -3.19
C LEU A 156 10.48 2.21 -2.16
N CYS A 157 11.63 1.53 -2.09
CA CYS A 157 12.61 1.82 -1.05
C CYS A 157 14.04 1.93 -1.58
N ALA A 158 14.82 2.80 -0.94
CA ALA A 158 16.24 2.94 -1.21
C ALA A 158 17.05 2.99 0.09
N GLY A 159 18.18 2.26 0.13
CA GLY A 159 19.05 2.25 1.31
C GLY A 159 20.30 1.40 1.23
N LEU A 160 21.04 1.28 2.33
CA LEU A 160 22.16 0.34 2.40
C LEU A 160 21.61 -1.10 2.42
N LEU A 161 20.64 -1.35 3.29
CA LEU A 161 19.83 -2.57 3.39
C LEU A 161 18.41 -2.21 2.96
N ALA A 162 17.99 -2.62 1.76
CA ALA A 162 16.69 -2.27 1.20
C ALA A 162 15.83 -3.53 0.98
N LEU A 163 14.65 -3.57 1.62
CA LEU A 163 13.65 -4.63 1.49
C LEU A 163 12.37 -4.03 0.90
N GLY A 164 11.97 -4.45 -0.28
CA GLY A 164 10.75 -3.92 -0.88
C GLY A 164 10.26 -4.58 -2.15
N VAL A 165 9.27 -3.98 -2.82
CA VAL A 165 8.80 -4.49 -4.12
C VAL A 165 9.73 -3.99 -5.22
N LEU A 166 9.92 -2.68 -5.31
CA LEU A 166 11.00 -2.03 -6.06
C LEU A 166 12.02 -1.53 -5.03
N SER A 167 13.19 -2.15 -4.98
CA SER A 167 14.21 -1.80 -3.98
C SER A 167 15.55 -1.48 -4.63
N GLY A 168 16.23 -0.47 -4.07
CA GLY A 168 17.56 -0.04 -4.50
C GLY A 168 18.54 0.05 -3.33
N GLY A 169 19.71 -0.56 -3.41
CA GLY A 169 20.66 -0.46 -2.30
C GLY A 169 22.01 -1.13 -2.45
N PHE A 170 22.79 -1.17 -1.36
CA PHE A 170 24.00 -1.99 -1.35
C PHE A 170 23.62 -3.47 -1.30
N PHE A 171 22.82 -3.84 -0.30
CA PHE A 171 22.12 -5.12 -0.22
C PHE A 171 20.64 -4.84 -0.45
N SER A 172 20.12 -5.33 -1.56
CA SER A 172 18.75 -5.10 -1.98
C SER A 172 18.03 -6.42 -2.16
N ILE A 173 16.86 -6.54 -1.55
CA ILE A 173 15.95 -7.66 -1.74
C ILE A 173 14.61 -7.09 -2.19
N GLY A 174 14.07 -7.58 -3.30
CA GLY A 174 12.74 -7.20 -3.75
C GLY A 174 12.25 -7.92 -4.98
N ALA A 175 11.03 -7.64 -5.44
CA ALA A 175 10.55 -8.23 -6.69
C ALA A 175 11.36 -7.74 -7.89
N ILE A 176 11.63 -6.43 -7.92
CA ILE A 176 12.55 -5.75 -8.82
C ILE A 176 13.61 -5.08 -7.96
N SER A 177 14.85 -5.54 -8.06
CA SER A 177 15.94 -5.17 -7.16
C SER A 177 17.13 -4.59 -7.93
N PHE A 178 17.65 -3.47 -7.44
CA PHE A 178 18.87 -2.82 -7.92
C PHE A 178 19.91 -2.75 -6.79
N GLY A 179 21.14 -3.22 -7.01
CA GLY A 179 22.16 -3.04 -5.99
C GLY A 179 23.53 -3.59 -6.25
N ILE A 180 24.42 -3.53 -5.26
CA ILE A 180 25.71 -4.23 -5.35
C ILE A 180 25.46 -5.74 -5.19
N ILE A 181 24.65 -6.10 -4.20
CA ILE A 181 24.10 -7.44 -4.02
C ILE A 181 22.59 -7.30 -4.14
N ALA A 182 22.04 -7.79 -5.25
CA ALA A 182 20.63 -7.67 -5.59
C ALA A 182 19.97 -9.05 -5.62
N MET A 183 18.84 -9.22 -4.94
CA MET A 183 18.06 -10.46 -4.93
C MET A 183 16.60 -10.17 -5.26
N GLY A 184 16.06 -10.83 -6.29
CA GLY A 184 14.69 -10.60 -6.71
C GLY A 184 14.19 -11.44 -7.86
N ALA A 185 12.94 -11.24 -8.29
CA ALA A 185 12.46 -11.88 -9.52
C ALA A 185 13.20 -11.28 -10.74
N VAL A 186 13.37 -9.96 -10.73
CA VAL A 186 14.26 -9.20 -11.63
C VAL A 186 15.34 -8.57 -10.76
N ALA A 187 16.59 -8.95 -10.97
CA ALA A 187 17.73 -8.46 -10.17
C ALA A 187 18.81 -7.87 -11.08
N ILE A 188 19.17 -6.61 -10.83
CA ILE A 188 20.23 -5.91 -11.53
C ILE A 188 21.27 -5.47 -10.51
N GLY A 189 22.48 -5.99 -10.62
CA GLY A 189 23.52 -5.63 -9.67
C GLY A 189 24.91 -6.13 -9.99
N LEU A 190 25.88 -5.80 -9.15
CA LEU A 190 27.24 -6.34 -9.32
C LEU A 190 27.22 -7.86 -9.15
N MET A 191 26.60 -8.33 -8.07
CA MET A 191 26.23 -9.72 -7.83
C MET A 191 24.70 -9.80 -7.73
N SER A 192 24.07 -10.53 -8.65
CA SER A 192 22.61 -10.57 -8.77
C SER A 192 22.07 -11.99 -8.69
N PHE A 193 20.93 -12.14 -8.02
CA PHE A 193 20.21 -13.40 -7.81
C PHE A 193 18.75 -13.23 -8.22
N GLY A 194 18.30 -13.96 -9.24
CA GLY A 194 16.90 -13.85 -9.63
C GLY A 194 16.44 -14.69 -10.79
N ALA A 195 15.14 -14.67 -11.11
CA ALA A 195 14.63 -15.35 -12.30
C ALA A 195 15.23 -14.72 -13.57
N LEU A 196 15.27 -13.38 -13.62
CA LEU A 196 16.05 -12.59 -14.56
C LEU A 196 17.15 -11.86 -13.78
N SER A 197 18.40 -12.18 -14.06
CA SER A 197 19.57 -11.69 -13.33
C SER A 197 20.57 -11.05 -14.29
N VAL A 198 20.90 -9.78 -14.05
CA VAL A 198 21.88 -9.03 -14.83
C VAL A 198 22.95 -8.49 -13.90
N GLY A 199 24.21 -8.85 -14.16
CA GLY A 199 25.31 -8.38 -13.33
C GLY A 199 26.70 -8.73 -13.82
N ILE A 200 27.71 -8.44 -13.01
CA ILE A 200 29.06 -8.95 -13.25
C ILE A 200 29.13 -10.43 -12.87
N PHE A 201 28.52 -10.78 -11.75
CA PHE A 201 28.25 -12.14 -11.29
C PHE A 201 26.72 -12.33 -11.25
N ALA A 202 26.17 -13.13 -12.15
CA ALA A 202 24.73 -13.31 -12.32
C ALA A 202 24.32 -14.76 -12.03
N PHE A 203 23.31 -14.95 -11.19
CA PHE A 203 22.79 -16.25 -10.79
C PHE A 203 21.27 -16.25 -10.97
N GLY A 204 20.75 -17.12 -11.85
CA GLY A 204 19.33 -17.06 -12.15
C GLY A 204 18.79 -18.04 -13.17
N GLY A 205 17.50 -17.94 -13.51
CA GLY A 205 16.93 -18.71 -14.62
C GLY A 205 17.49 -18.23 -15.96
N LEU A 206 17.30 -16.94 -16.24
CA LEU A 206 17.96 -16.20 -17.30
C LEU A 206 19.04 -15.30 -16.67
N SER A 207 20.31 -15.61 -16.90
CA SER A 207 21.43 -14.85 -16.33
C SER A 207 22.31 -14.22 -17.40
N ILE A 208 22.60 -12.93 -17.23
CA ILE A 208 23.50 -12.15 -18.09
C ILE A 208 24.63 -11.62 -17.20
N GLY A 209 25.77 -12.30 -17.25
CA GLY A 209 26.93 -12.07 -16.41
C GLY A 209 28.10 -11.47 -17.19
N GLY A 210 28.75 -10.44 -16.64
CA GLY A 210 29.99 -9.89 -17.21
C GLY A 210 31.14 -10.90 -17.14
N TYR A 211 31.46 -11.37 -15.93
CA TYR A 211 32.49 -12.41 -15.71
C TYR A 211 31.90 -13.80 -15.55
N LEU A 212 30.83 -13.92 -14.76
CA LEU A 212 30.23 -15.21 -14.44
C LEU A 212 28.71 -15.14 -14.58
N ALA A 213 28.13 -16.08 -15.32
CA ALA A 213 26.70 -16.29 -15.42
C ALA A 213 26.35 -17.75 -15.10
N VAL A 214 25.45 -17.97 -14.16
CA VAL A 214 24.97 -19.30 -13.75
C VAL A 214 23.47 -19.35 -13.94
N GLY A 215 22.95 -20.37 -14.63
CA GLY A 215 21.51 -20.49 -14.84
C GLY A 215 21.00 -21.55 -15.81
N GLU A 216 19.71 -21.50 -16.13
CA GLU A 216 19.13 -22.36 -17.17
C GLU A 216 19.55 -21.88 -18.57
N HIS A 217 19.37 -20.58 -18.79
CA HIS A 217 19.86 -19.83 -19.95
C HIS A 217 20.86 -18.78 -19.46
N ALA A 218 22.13 -18.93 -19.81
CA ALA A 218 23.19 -18.09 -19.27
C ALA A 218 24.10 -17.50 -20.37
N TYR A 219 24.42 -16.21 -20.23
CA TYR A 219 25.22 -15.44 -21.18
C TYR A 219 26.33 -14.70 -20.43
N GLY A 220 27.60 -14.86 -20.82
CA GLY A 220 28.70 -14.16 -20.15
C GLY A 220 30.11 -14.61 -20.51
N GLY A 221 31.11 -14.15 -19.75
CA GLY A 221 32.50 -14.60 -19.94
C GLY A 221 32.66 -16.10 -19.64
N ILE A 222 32.46 -16.46 -18.36
CA ILE A 222 32.34 -17.84 -17.88
C ILE A 222 30.86 -18.12 -17.64
N VAL A 223 30.40 -19.25 -18.17
CA VAL A 223 29.00 -19.65 -18.14
C VAL A 223 28.87 -21.03 -17.53
N VAL A 224 27.94 -21.16 -16.59
CA VAL A 224 27.48 -22.43 -16.06
C VAL A 224 25.98 -22.55 -16.38
N ALA A 225 25.65 -23.34 -17.41
CA ALA A 225 24.29 -23.41 -17.94
C ALA A 225 23.69 -24.82 -17.78
N MET A 226 22.37 -24.92 -17.64
CA MET A 226 21.67 -26.22 -17.71
C MET A 226 21.23 -26.56 -19.13
N THR A 227 20.69 -25.56 -19.86
CA THR A 227 20.08 -25.81 -21.18
C THR A 227 20.82 -25.08 -22.29
N HIS A 228 21.04 -23.76 -22.16
CA HIS A 228 21.75 -22.96 -23.18
C HIS A 228 22.75 -22.03 -22.53
N GLY A 229 24.01 -22.11 -22.97
CA GLY A 229 25.11 -21.28 -22.47
C GLY A 229 25.87 -20.62 -23.61
N HIS A 230 25.99 -19.29 -23.58
CA HIS A 230 26.77 -18.52 -24.55
C HIS A 230 27.88 -17.74 -23.82
N GLY A 231 29.12 -18.22 -23.95
CA GLY A 231 30.27 -17.56 -23.35
C GLY A 231 31.61 -18.05 -23.87
N SER A 232 32.69 -17.43 -23.42
CA SER A 232 34.06 -17.83 -23.79
C SER A 232 34.41 -19.19 -23.19
N ILE A 233 33.92 -19.47 -21.99
CA ILE A 233 34.02 -20.74 -21.30
C ILE A 233 32.61 -21.14 -20.89
N ALA A 234 32.10 -22.26 -21.38
CA ALA A 234 30.75 -22.75 -21.05
C ALA A 234 30.83 -24.16 -20.47
N THR A 235 30.32 -24.32 -19.25
CA THR A 235 30.18 -25.61 -18.56
C THR A 235 28.69 -25.93 -18.47
N PHE A 236 28.31 -27.13 -18.90
CA PHE A 236 26.93 -27.59 -18.84
C PHE A 236 26.72 -28.54 -17.67
N ILE A 237 25.73 -28.25 -16.84
CA ILE A 237 25.37 -29.12 -15.71
C ILE A 237 24.41 -30.20 -16.23
N SER A 238 24.81 -31.46 -16.10
CA SER A 238 23.91 -32.60 -16.33
C SER A 238 23.42 -33.15 -14.99
N THR A 239 22.11 -33.13 -14.78
CA THR A 239 21.47 -33.73 -13.61
C THR A 239 21.01 -35.14 -13.97
N SER A 240 21.71 -36.17 -13.47
CA SER A 240 21.24 -37.56 -13.54
C SER A 240 21.01 -38.11 -12.15
N ALA A 241 19.76 -38.54 -11.89
CA ALA A 241 19.35 -39.38 -10.77
C ALA A 241 19.96 -39.04 -9.39
N SER A 242 20.00 -37.75 -9.02
CA SER A 242 20.49 -37.14 -7.75
C SER A 242 21.94 -36.62 -7.70
N THR A 243 22.74 -36.76 -8.76
CA THR A 243 24.09 -36.16 -8.82
C THR A 243 24.15 -35.05 -9.87
N ILE A 244 24.63 -33.88 -9.45
CA ILE A 244 25.00 -32.77 -10.34
C ILE A 244 26.41 -33.09 -10.86
N ALA A 245 26.53 -33.44 -12.14
CA ALA A 245 27.82 -33.79 -12.75
C ALA A 245 28.33 -32.63 -13.62
N TYR A 246 29.47 -32.05 -13.23
CA TYR A 246 30.28 -31.13 -14.03
C TYR A 246 31.73 -31.15 -13.54
N ASP A 247 32.67 -30.75 -14.40
CA ASP A 247 34.09 -30.65 -14.03
C ASP A 247 34.33 -29.42 -13.15
N ARG A 248 34.20 -29.63 -11.83
CA ARG A 248 34.35 -28.59 -10.82
C ARG A 248 35.77 -28.02 -10.82
N ASP A 249 36.79 -28.85 -10.95
CA ASP A 249 38.18 -28.41 -10.85
C ASP A 249 38.56 -27.53 -12.04
N ALA A 250 38.16 -27.91 -13.25
CA ALA A 250 38.34 -27.08 -14.43
C ALA A 250 37.59 -25.75 -14.33
N LEU A 251 36.35 -25.76 -13.80
CA LEU A 251 35.57 -24.54 -13.60
C LEU A 251 36.23 -23.59 -12.58
N MET A 252 36.68 -24.13 -11.45
CA MET A 252 37.33 -23.34 -10.41
C MET A 252 38.65 -22.73 -10.93
N SER A 253 39.43 -23.50 -11.69
CA SER A 253 40.64 -23.03 -12.35
C SER A 253 40.35 -21.93 -13.39
N ALA A 254 39.30 -22.09 -14.20
CA ALA A 254 38.86 -21.09 -15.16
C ALA A 254 38.45 -19.78 -14.48
N ILE A 255 37.74 -19.85 -13.36
CA ILE A 255 37.36 -18.68 -12.54
C ILE A 255 38.61 -17.94 -12.03
N ASP A 256 39.59 -18.67 -11.49
CA ASP A 256 40.81 -18.06 -10.96
C ASP A 256 41.72 -17.47 -12.03
N ALA A 257 41.73 -18.04 -13.23
CA ALA A 257 42.56 -17.57 -14.34
C ALA A 257 41.97 -16.34 -15.05
N ASN A 258 40.64 -16.22 -15.13
CA ASN A 258 39.98 -15.20 -15.97
C ASN A 258 39.37 -14.03 -15.18
N ILE A 259 39.13 -14.17 -13.87
CA ILE A 259 38.55 -13.11 -13.05
C ILE A 259 39.64 -12.36 -12.28
N PRO A 260 39.74 -11.02 -12.39
CA PRO A 260 40.73 -10.25 -11.66
C PRO A 260 40.65 -10.42 -10.14
N LYS A 261 41.82 -10.52 -9.48
CA LYS A 261 41.94 -10.70 -8.01
C LYS A 261 41.27 -9.58 -7.18
N PHE A 262 41.01 -8.42 -7.75
CA PHE A 262 40.22 -7.37 -7.09
C PHE A 262 38.83 -7.87 -6.65
N TRP A 263 38.26 -8.85 -7.36
CA TRP A 263 36.94 -9.43 -7.07
C TRP A 263 36.98 -10.62 -6.10
N ILE A 264 38.08 -10.86 -5.38
CA ILE A 264 38.28 -12.10 -4.61
C ILE A 264 37.15 -12.42 -3.62
N TRP A 265 36.54 -11.40 -3.01
CA TRP A 265 35.41 -11.59 -2.12
C TRP A 265 34.17 -12.14 -2.85
N PHE A 266 33.85 -11.60 -4.03
CA PHE A 266 32.75 -12.06 -4.87
C PHE A 266 33.03 -13.43 -5.47
N ILE A 267 34.27 -13.68 -5.89
CA ILE A 267 34.72 -15.00 -6.36
C ILE A 267 34.51 -16.04 -5.26
N SER A 268 34.91 -15.74 -4.02
CA SER A 268 34.74 -16.66 -2.90
C SER A 268 33.27 -17.02 -2.66
N ILE A 269 32.36 -16.04 -2.77
CA ILE A 269 30.92 -16.27 -2.65
C ILE A 269 30.41 -17.11 -3.82
N ALA A 270 30.80 -16.76 -5.05
CA ALA A 270 30.41 -17.49 -6.26
C ALA A 270 30.85 -18.96 -6.21
N LYS A 271 32.08 -19.23 -5.79
CA LYS A 271 32.61 -20.60 -5.63
C LYS A 271 31.90 -21.40 -4.55
N ALA A 272 31.38 -20.74 -3.51
CA ALA A 272 30.61 -21.40 -2.46
C ALA A 272 29.19 -21.78 -2.93
N LEU A 273 28.68 -21.12 -3.98
CA LEU A 273 27.36 -21.39 -4.56
C LEU A 273 27.39 -22.43 -5.69
N LEU A 274 28.57 -22.74 -6.21
CA LEU A 274 28.83 -23.75 -7.25
C LEU A 274 29.27 -25.09 -6.61
#